data_AF-A0A0C5VR25-F1
#
_entry.id   AF-A0A0C5VR25-F1
#
_cell.length_a   1.000
_cell.length_b   1.000
_cell.length_c   1.000
_cell.angle_alpha   90.00
_cell.angle_beta   90.00
_cell.angle_gamma   90.00
#
_symmetry.space_group_name_H-M   'P 1'
#
loop_
_entity.id
_entity.type
_entity.pdbx_description
1 polymer ?
#
loop_
_entity_poly.entity_id
_entity_poly.type
_entity_poly.pdbx_seq_one_letter_code
_entity_poly.pdbx_strand_id
1 'polypeptide(L)'
;MNFGQPERAKEFALVNRNGDATITAVDVDTTLLDKLRATSVHDLTAAKSNPLAPLQVDIKAADQFGLRTPEQIQWLRDSLDPSTVRIVDPEDL
;
A
#
# COMPACT_ATOMS: atom_id res chain seq x y z
N MET A 1 1.19 1.13 -0.90
CA MET A 1 -0.19 0.95 -0.38
C MET A 1 -0.15 1.07 1.13
N ASN A 2 -1.13 1.72 1.73
CA ASN A 2 -1.21 1.95 3.18
C ASN A 2 -2.52 1.31 3.69
N PHE A 3 -2.46 0.24 4.50
CA PHE A 3 -3.67 -0.42 5.01
C PHE A 3 -4.06 0.15 6.37
N GLY A 4 -5.24 0.75 6.50
CA GLY A 4 -5.72 1.28 7.77
C GLY A 4 -4.85 2.38 8.39
N GLN A 5 -4.03 3.06 7.57
CA GLN A 5 -3.09 4.10 7.99
C GLN A 5 -3.42 5.45 7.31
N PRO A 6 -4.54 6.12 7.66
CA PRO A 6 -4.98 7.37 7.02
C PRO A 6 -3.96 8.50 7.21
N GLU A 7 -3.40 8.66 8.42
CA GLU A 7 -2.37 9.67 8.72
C GLU A 7 -1.13 9.54 7.83
N ARG A 8 -0.72 8.31 7.51
CA ARG A 8 0.44 8.06 6.64
C ARG A 8 0.11 8.35 5.18
N ALA A 9 -1.11 8.02 4.74
CA ALA A 9 -1.57 8.39 3.42
C ALA A 9 -1.61 9.93 3.26
N LYS A 10 -2.08 10.64 4.29
CA LYS A 10 -2.08 12.10 4.39
C LYS A 10 -0.68 12.69 4.35
N GLU A 11 0.24 12.21 5.20
CA GLU A 11 1.63 12.65 5.20
C GLU A 11 2.30 12.43 3.84
N PHE A 12 2.10 11.25 3.23
CA PHE A 12 2.66 10.97 1.92
C PHE A 12 2.14 11.94 0.85
N ALA A 13 0.84 12.24 0.85
CA ALA A 13 0.25 13.14 -0.14
C ALA A 13 0.65 14.60 0.08
N LEU A 14 0.56 15.11 1.31
CA LEU A 14 0.82 16.51 1.61
C LEU A 14 2.32 16.83 1.66
N VAL A 15 3.12 15.97 2.31
CA VAL A 15 4.55 16.24 2.55
C VAL A 15 5.41 15.66 1.44
N ASN A 16 5.28 14.36 1.14
CA ASN A 16 6.21 13.70 0.21
C ASN A 16 5.88 14.00 -1.26
N ARG A 17 4.64 14.43 -1.54
CA ARG A 17 4.15 14.78 -2.88
C ARG A 17 3.75 16.25 -3.02
N ASN A 18 4.05 17.09 -2.02
CA ASN A 18 3.75 18.52 -2.02
C ASN A 18 2.28 18.86 -2.33
N GLY A 19 1.34 18.03 -1.88
CA GLY A 19 -0.10 18.19 -2.13
C GLY A 19 -0.56 17.78 -3.53
N ASP A 20 0.33 17.35 -4.43
CA ASP A 20 0.00 16.95 -5.80
C ASP A 20 -0.30 15.44 -5.92
N ALA A 21 -1.00 14.89 -4.92
CA ALA A 21 -1.33 13.48 -4.89
C ALA A 21 -2.82 13.26 -4.65
N THR A 22 -3.43 12.49 -5.55
CA THR A 22 -4.79 11.97 -5.37
C THR A 22 -4.74 10.72 -4.50
N ILE A 23 -5.47 10.72 -3.38
CA ILE A 23 -5.64 9.52 -2.55
C ILE A 23 -6.89 8.78 -3.01
N THR A 24 -6.74 7.50 -3.32
CA THR A 24 -7.86 6.58 -3.56
C THR A 24 -7.98 5.65 -2.37
N ALA A 25 -9.08 5.74 -1.64
CA ALA A 25 -9.44 4.79 -0.59
C ALA A 25 -10.40 3.74 -1.16
N VAL A 26 -10.15 2.49 -0.82
CA VAL A 26 -10.90 1.33 -1.29
C VAL A 26 -10.79 0.24 -0.24
N ASP A 27 -11.89 -0.45 0.01
CA ASP A 27 -11.90 -1.62 0.88
C ASP A 27 -11.43 -2.84 0.08
N VAL A 28 -10.69 -3.72 0.75
CA VAL A 28 -10.12 -4.92 0.13
C VAL A 28 -10.36 -6.13 1.00
N ASP A 29 -10.39 -7.30 0.37
CA ASP A 29 -10.43 -8.57 1.09
C ASP A 29 -9.23 -8.69 2.05
N THR A 30 -9.51 -9.05 3.30
CA THR A 30 -8.51 -9.22 4.38
C THR A 30 -7.37 -10.17 4.01
N THR A 31 -7.62 -11.16 3.15
CA THR A 31 -6.62 -12.12 2.68
C THR A 31 -5.48 -11.47 1.89
N LEU A 32 -5.70 -10.30 1.25
CA LEU A 32 -4.62 -9.57 0.60
C LEU A 32 -3.57 -9.11 1.62
N LEU A 33 -4.03 -8.53 2.73
CA LEU A 33 -3.13 -8.01 3.76
C LEU A 33 -2.28 -9.13 4.37
N ASP A 34 -2.89 -10.26 4.67
CA ASP A 34 -2.18 -11.42 5.21
C ASP A 34 -1.16 -12.00 4.22
N LYS A 35 -1.49 -12.07 2.92
CA LYS A 35 -0.54 -12.47 1.87
C LYS A 35 0.64 -11.52 1.79
N LEU A 36 0.41 -10.21 1.84
CA LEU A 36 1.47 -9.21 1.80
C LEU A 36 2.38 -9.33 3.03
N ARG A 37 1.82 -9.45 4.24
CA ARG A 37 2.60 -9.65 5.47
C ARG A 37 3.48 -10.91 5.41
N ALA A 38 2.96 -12.01 4.88
CA ALA A 38 3.67 -13.29 4.82
C ALA A 38 4.81 -13.31 3.78
N THR A 39 4.71 -12.52 2.72
CA THR A 39 5.62 -12.59 1.56
C THR A 39 6.55 -11.38 1.42
N SER A 40 6.27 -10.29 2.12
CA SER A 40 7.04 -9.05 1.96
C SER A 40 8.40 -9.09 2.65
N VAL A 41 9.35 -8.35 2.08
CA VAL A 41 10.69 -8.13 2.65
C VAL A 41 10.89 -6.66 2.98
N HIS A 42 11.63 -6.35 4.05
CA HIS A 42 11.94 -4.96 4.40
C HIS A 42 12.85 -4.31 3.35
N ASP A 43 12.53 -3.10 2.91
CA ASP A 43 13.28 -2.38 1.86
C ASP A 43 14.73 -2.01 2.27
N LEU A 44 15.05 -2.12 3.57
CA LEU A 44 16.40 -1.95 4.11
C LEU A 44 17.35 -3.10 3.75
N THR A 45 16.82 -4.31 3.62
CA THR A 45 17.57 -5.40 3.01
C THR A 45 17.46 -5.16 1.53
N ALA A 46 18.52 -4.59 0.91
CA ALA A 46 18.60 -4.43 -0.54
C ALA A 46 17.98 -5.68 -1.17
N ALA A 47 16.82 -5.53 -1.82
CA ALA A 47 15.85 -6.59 -2.14
C ALA A 47 16.36 -7.71 -3.07
N LYS A 48 17.69 -7.83 -3.17
CA LYS A 48 18.48 -8.88 -3.79
C LYS A 48 18.11 -10.29 -3.35
N SER A 49 17.58 -10.48 -2.14
CA SER A 49 17.23 -11.83 -1.65
C SER A 49 15.97 -12.39 -2.32
N ASN A 50 14.98 -11.55 -2.61
CA ASN A 50 13.79 -11.94 -3.37
C ASN A 50 13.25 -10.75 -4.18
N PRO A 51 13.65 -10.60 -5.46
CA PRO A 51 13.23 -9.48 -6.29
C PRO A 51 11.74 -9.50 -6.62
N LEU A 52 11.07 -10.66 -6.43
CA LEU A 52 9.66 -10.88 -6.71
C LEU A 52 8.78 -10.77 -5.46
N ALA A 53 9.34 -10.58 -4.27
CA ALA A 53 8.56 -10.33 -3.06
C ALA A 53 7.98 -8.89 -3.07
N PRO A 54 6.81 -8.64 -2.46
CA PRO A 54 6.41 -7.28 -2.17
C PRO A 54 7.37 -6.65 -1.15
N LEU A 55 7.40 -5.31 -1.09
CA LEU A 55 8.29 -4.57 -0.19
C LEU A 55 7.53 -4.01 0.99
N GLN A 56 8.05 -4.24 2.17
CA GLN A 56 7.71 -3.43 3.31
C GLN A 56 8.53 -2.14 3.25
N VAL A 57 7.85 -1.04 2.93
CA VAL A 57 8.46 0.27 2.67
C VAL A 57 8.74 1.05 3.95
N ASP A 58 8.14 0.65 5.08
CA ASP A 58 8.37 1.26 6.39
C ASP A 58 8.33 0.19 7.49
N ILE A 59 9.17 0.35 8.51
CA ILE A 59 9.23 -0.52 9.68
C ILE A 59 8.51 0.08 10.89
N LYS A 60 8.25 1.40 10.90
CA LYS A 60 7.53 2.09 11.97
C LYS A 60 6.02 2.14 11.71
N ALA A 61 5.61 2.21 10.45
CA ALA A 61 4.20 2.09 10.05
C ALA A 61 3.91 0.64 9.64
N ALA A 62 3.13 -0.08 10.46
CA ALA A 62 2.69 -1.43 10.10
C ALA A 62 1.86 -1.39 8.80
N ASP A 63 1.98 -2.45 8.00
CA ASP A 63 1.12 -2.71 6.84
C ASP A 63 1.23 -1.73 5.66
N GLN A 64 2.44 -1.23 5.43
CA GLN A 64 2.77 -0.46 4.24
C GLN A 64 3.56 -1.29 3.22
N PHE A 65 3.01 -1.42 2.01
CA PHE A 65 3.56 -2.32 0.99
C PHE A 65 3.78 -1.69 -0.38
N GLY A 66 4.90 -2.03 -1.03
CA GLY A 66 5.17 -1.79 -2.45
C GLY A 66 5.00 -3.08 -3.26
N LEU A 67 4.23 -3.02 -4.34
CA LEU A 67 4.02 -4.14 -5.25
C LEU A 67 5.06 -4.07 -6.38
N ARG A 68 5.72 -5.19 -6.70
CA ARG A 68 6.79 -5.32 -7.69
C ARG A 68 6.40 -6.08 -8.95
N THR A 69 5.48 -7.03 -8.85
CA THR A 69 5.17 -7.96 -9.94
C THR A 69 3.75 -7.76 -10.48
N PRO A 70 3.49 -8.11 -11.76
CA PRO A 70 2.13 -8.15 -12.30
C PRO A 70 1.19 -9.05 -11.50
N GLU A 71 1.69 -10.15 -10.96
CA GLU A 71 0.92 -11.06 -10.11
C GLU A 71 0.42 -10.38 -8.83
N GLN A 72 1.27 -9.61 -8.15
CA GLN A 72 0.87 -8.86 -6.96
C GLN A 72 -0.15 -7.76 -7.27
N ILE A 73 0.00 -7.13 -8.44
CA ILE A 73 -0.99 -6.16 -8.94
C ILE A 73 -2.32 -6.87 -9.23
N GLN A 74 -2.28 -8.11 -9.72
CA GLN A 74 -3.48 -8.91 -9.92
C GLN A 74 -4.12 -9.31 -8.58
N TRP A 75 -3.34 -9.71 -7.57
CA TRP A 75 -3.85 -9.96 -6.22
C TRP A 75 -4.57 -8.74 -5.65
N LEU A 76 -4.00 -7.54 -5.83
CA LEU A 76 -4.67 -6.32 -5.46
C LEU A 76 -6.02 -6.20 -6.18
N ARG A 77 -6.02 -6.24 -7.51
CA ARG A 77 -7.23 -6.08 -8.34
C ARG A 77 -8.34 -7.06 -7.96
N ASP A 78 -7.99 -8.32 -7.75
CA ASP A 78 -8.93 -9.39 -7.39
C ASP A 78 -9.54 -9.19 -5.99
N SER A 79 -8.85 -8.46 -5.11
CA SER A 79 -9.29 -8.21 -3.74
C SER A 79 -10.06 -6.90 -3.55
N LEU A 80 -10.04 -5.99 -4.54
CA LEU A 80 -10.72 -4.70 -4.44
C LEU A 80 -12.23 -4.91 -4.38
N ASP A 81 -12.91 -4.22 -3.45
CA ASP A 81 -14.35 -4.02 -3.56
C ASP A 81 -14.61 -2.72 -4.36
N PRO A 82 -14.96 -2.81 -5.66
CA PRO A 82 -15.14 -1.64 -6.51
C PRO A 82 -16.29 -0.73 -6.04
N SER A 83 -17.23 -1.24 -5.22
CA SER A 83 -18.35 -0.46 -4.71
C SER A 83 -17.95 0.54 -3.62
N THR A 84 -16.74 0.40 -3.06
CA THR A 84 -16.23 1.21 -1.93
C THR A 84 -15.22 2.27 -2.36
N VAL A 85 -14.85 2.28 -3.64
CA VAL A 85 -13.84 3.18 -4.21
C VAL A 85 -14.28 4.63 -4.05
N ARG A 86 -13.43 5.43 -3.41
CA ARG A 86 -13.62 6.86 -3.27
C ARG A 86 -12.29 7.59 -3.41
N ILE A 87 -12.35 8.74 -4.09
CA ILE A 87 -11.26 9.71 -4.09
C ILE A 87 -11.42 10.52 -2.81
N VAL A 88 -10.33 10.67 -2.06
CA VAL A 88 -10.30 11.41 -0.80
C VAL A 88 -9.31 12.56 -0.96
N ASP A 89 -9.74 13.76 -0.62
CA ASP A 89 -8.83 14.89 -0.46
C ASP A 89 -7.89 14.58 0.72
N PRO A 90 -6.56 14.71 0.58
CA PRO A 90 -5.66 14.52 1.71
C PRO A 90 -6.02 15.33 2.96
N GLU A 91 -6.67 16.47 2.82
CA GLU A 91 -7.14 17.28 3.96
C GLU A 91 -8.31 16.62 4.71
N ASP A 92 -9.13 15.80 4.02
CA ASP A 92 -10.33 15.11 4.53
C ASP A 92 -10.05 13.73 5.17
N LEU A 93 -8.78 13.27 5.16
CA LEU A 93 -8.33 12.06 5.86
C LEU A 93 -8.09 12.26 7.35
#